data_AF-A0A7W2SNL5-F1
#
_entry.id   AF-A0A7W2SNL5-F1
#
_cell.length_a   1.000
_cell.length_b   1.000
_cell.length_c   1.000
_cell.angle_alpha   90.00
_cell.angle_beta   90.00
_cell.angle_gamma   90.00
#
_symmetry.space_group_name_H-M   'P 1'
#
loop_
_entity.id
_entity.type
_entity.pdbx_description
1 polymer ?
#
loop_
_entity_poly.entity_id
_entity_poly.type
_entity_poly.pdbx_seq_one_letter_code
_entity_poly.pdbx_strand_id
1 'polypeptide(L)'
;MATPLKYLSHYSIDIQQQVAQLIKEDNLKAYLLAQFPAPHEVTTDKALREYSIALKQQYLKKSAPLSQVKYDDKIHVVNNALGLHTYVSRVQGNKLKSKNEIRIGSMFKRAPEALLSMIVVHELAHLKEKEHNYS
;
A
#
# COMPACT_ATOMS: atom_id res chain seq x y z
N MET A 1 12.78 -18.37 -22.74
CA MET A 1 13.38 -18.29 -21.38
C MET A 1 12.29 -17.74 -20.47
N ALA A 2 11.81 -18.52 -19.49
CA ALA A 2 10.75 -18.04 -18.59
C ALA A 2 11.29 -16.85 -17.78
N THR A 3 10.60 -15.71 -17.83
CA THR A 3 10.98 -14.53 -17.05
C THR A 3 10.95 -14.91 -15.57
N PRO A 4 12.06 -14.78 -14.83
CA PRO A 4 12.06 -15.12 -13.41
C PRO A 4 11.03 -14.28 -12.68
N LEU A 5 10.12 -14.94 -11.93
CA LEU A 5 9.09 -14.30 -11.12
C LEU A 5 9.72 -13.66 -9.88
N LYS A 6 10.50 -12.59 -10.09
CA LYS A 6 11.29 -11.91 -9.05
C LYS A 6 10.47 -11.53 -7.82
N TYR A 7 9.22 -11.12 -8.01
CA TYR A 7 8.33 -10.72 -6.91
C TYR A 7 7.69 -11.90 -6.16
N LEU A 8 7.77 -13.11 -6.73
CA LEU A 8 7.19 -14.32 -6.16
C LEU A 8 8.24 -15.31 -5.64
N SER A 9 9.52 -14.98 -5.73
CA SER A 9 10.63 -15.88 -5.37
C SER A 9 10.61 -16.36 -3.92
N HIS A 10 9.97 -15.61 -3.03
CA HIS A 10 9.84 -15.94 -1.61
C HIS A 10 8.52 -16.64 -1.26
N TYR A 11 7.63 -16.85 -2.22
CA TYR A 11 6.40 -17.63 -2.03
C TYR A 11 6.66 -19.12 -2.29
N SER A 12 5.72 -19.98 -1.86
CA SER A 12 5.85 -21.43 -2.07
C SER A 12 6.00 -21.77 -3.55
N ILE A 13 6.66 -22.90 -3.83
CA ILE A 13 6.88 -23.36 -5.21
C ILE A 13 5.55 -23.56 -5.95
N ASP A 14 4.50 -24.00 -5.25
CA ASP A 14 3.18 -24.21 -5.84
C ASP A 14 2.58 -22.90 -6.38
N ILE A 15 2.71 -21.81 -5.63
CA ILE A 15 2.24 -20.48 -6.06
C ILE A 15 3.06 -19.99 -7.25
N GLN A 16 4.38 -20.16 -7.19
CA GLN A 16 5.25 -19.78 -8.31
C GLN A 16 4.88 -20.54 -9.59
N GLN A 17 4.59 -21.84 -9.49
CA GLN A 17 4.19 -22.69 -10.61
C GLN A 17 2.82 -22.29 -11.17
N GLN A 18 1.82 -22.05 -10.32
CA GLN A 18 0.49 -21.61 -10.75
C GLN A 18 0.56 -20.30 -11.52
N VAL A 19 1.31 -19.31 -11.01
CA VAL A 19 1.47 -18.02 -11.69
C VAL A 19 2.26 -18.18 -12.99
N ALA A 20 3.33 -18.99 -13.00
CA ALA A 20 4.09 -19.27 -14.21
C ALA A 20 3.22 -19.90 -15.30
N GLN A 21 2.33 -20.83 -14.92
CA GLN A 21 1.39 -21.47 -15.84
C GLN A 21 0.39 -20.44 -16.40
N LEU A 22 -0.22 -19.62 -15.55
CA LEU A 22 -1.15 -18.56 -15.97
C LEU A 22 -0.51 -17.56 -16.94
N ILE A 23 0.78 -17.24 -16.75
CA ILE A 23 1.53 -16.37 -17.66
C ILE A 23 1.81 -17.08 -18.98
N LYS A 24 2.24 -18.34 -18.92
CA LYS A 24 2.54 -19.15 -20.11
C LYS A 24 1.31 -19.32 -21.01
N GLU A 25 0.13 -19.42 -20.42
CA GLU A 25 -1.14 -19.57 -21.11
C GLU A 25 -1.81 -18.24 -21.50
N ASP A 26 -1.20 -17.09 -21.19
CA ASP A 26 -1.80 -15.75 -21.36
C ASP A 26 -3.15 -15.57 -20.62
N ASN A 27 -3.40 -16.39 -19.60
CA ASN A 27 -4.65 -16.42 -18.83
C ASN A 27 -4.59 -15.59 -17.54
N LEU A 28 -3.40 -15.10 -17.14
CA LEU A 28 -3.23 -14.35 -15.88
C LEU A 28 -4.17 -13.15 -15.77
N LYS A 29 -4.33 -12.38 -16.87
CA LYS A 29 -5.21 -11.21 -16.89
C LYS A 29 -6.66 -11.60 -16.65
N ALA A 30 -7.14 -12.62 -17.35
CA ALA A 30 -8.52 -13.10 -17.23
C ALA A 30 -8.80 -13.62 -15.81
N TYR A 31 -7.85 -14.37 -15.25
CA TYR A 31 -7.91 -14.86 -13.87
C TYR A 31 -8.03 -13.72 -12.85
N LEU A 32 -7.18 -12.69 -12.95
CA LEU A 32 -7.21 -11.55 -12.03
C LEU A 32 -8.48 -10.71 -12.17
N LEU A 33 -8.99 -10.51 -13.40
CA LEU A 33 -10.24 -9.78 -13.63
C LEU A 33 -11.47 -10.56 -13.14
N ALA A 34 -11.45 -11.89 -13.22
CA ALA A 34 -12.52 -12.72 -12.66
C ALA A 34 -12.55 -12.62 -11.12
N GLN A 35 -11.38 -12.62 -10.48
CA GLN A 35 -11.26 -12.51 -9.02
C GLN A 35 -11.53 -11.09 -8.50
N PHE A 36 -11.16 -10.08 -9.29
CA PHE A 36 -11.29 -8.67 -8.95
C PHE A 36 -11.92 -7.87 -10.09
N PRO A 37 -13.24 -7.98 -10.26
CA PRO A 37 -13.93 -7.46 -11.44
C PRO A 37 -14.10 -5.94 -11.46
N ALA A 38 -14.13 -5.30 -10.29
CA ALA A 38 -14.45 -3.88 -10.17
C ALA A 38 -13.38 -3.13 -9.36
N PRO A 39 -13.03 -1.89 -9.78
CA PRO A 39 -12.27 -0.98 -8.95
C PRO A 39 -13.13 -0.44 -7.80
N HIS A 40 -12.47 0.08 -6.75
CA HIS A 40 -13.17 0.80 -5.69
C HIS A 40 -13.48 2.26 -6.06
N GLU A 41 -14.26 2.96 -5.23
CA GLU A 41 -14.65 4.36 -5.47
C GLU A 41 -13.72 5.41 -4.82
N VAL A 42 -12.76 4.97 -4.02
CA VAL A 42 -11.80 5.84 -3.31
C VAL A 42 -10.78 6.43 -4.30
N THR A 43 -11.09 7.56 -4.93
CA THR A 43 -10.25 8.12 -6.02
C THR A 43 -9.65 9.50 -5.72
N THR A 44 -10.06 10.11 -4.61
CA THR A 44 -9.61 11.43 -4.14
C THR A 44 -8.78 11.31 -2.86
N ASP A 45 -7.88 12.26 -2.62
CA ASP A 45 -7.08 12.30 -1.38
C ASP A 45 -7.97 12.39 -0.13
N LYS A 46 -9.10 13.09 -0.22
CA LYS A 46 -10.08 13.18 0.86
C LYS A 46 -10.67 11.80 1.19
N ALA A 47 -11.19 11.11 0.17
CA ALA A 47 -11.75 9.77 0.34
C ALA A 47 -10.70 8.79 0.86
N LEU A 48 -9.48 8.85 0.33
CA LEU A 48 -8.37 8.01 0.79
C LEU A 48 -8.04 8.25 2.27
N ARG A 49 -8.02 9.52 2.70
CA ARG A 49 -7.80 9.86 4.09
C ARG A 49 -8.89 9.30 5.00
N GLU A 50 -10.16 9.45 4.61
CA GLU A 50 -11.30 8.90 5.36
C GLU A 50 -11.20 7.36 5.45
N TYR A 51 -10.91 6.70 4.33
CA TYR A 51 -10.69 5.27 4.25
C TYR A 51 -9.56 4.79 5.17
N SER A 52 -8.39 5.43 5.13
CA SER A 52 -7.26 5.07 5.99
C SER A 52 -7.53 5.32 7.47
N ILE A 53 -8.29 6.37 7.83
CA ILE A 53 -8.68 6.62 9.23
C ILE A 53 -9.63 5.52 9.72
N ALA A 54 -10.60 5.11 8.91
CA ALA A 54 -11.53 4.03 9.27
C ALA A 54 -10.76 2.71 9.52
N LEU A 55 -9.85 2.34 8.63
CA LEU A 55 -8.99 1.16 8.81
C LEU A 55 -8.09 1.27 10.06
N LYS A 56 -7.49 2.44 10.29
CA LYS A 56 -6.70 2.69 11.50
C LYS A 56 -7.56 2.51 12.77
N GLN A 57 -8.78 3.03 12.80
CA GLN A 57 -9.67 2.90 13.96
C GLN A 57 -10.08 1.44 14.20
N GLN A 58 -10.29 0.68 13.12
CA GLN A 58 -10.65 -0.73 13.20
C GLN A 58 -9.50 -1.59 13.74
N TYR A 59 -8.28 -1.41 13.24
CA TYR A 59 -7.15 -2.32 13.49
C TYR A 59 -6.06 -1.77 14.44
N LEU A 60 -5.96 -0.45 14.62
CA LEU A 60 -4.84 0.23 15.30
C LEU A 60 -5.32 1.30 16.31
N LYS A 61 -6.14 0.87 17.28
CA LYS A 61 -6.78 1.74 18.29
C LYS A 61 -5.81 2.59 19.13
N LYS A 62 -4.53 2.21 19.23
CA LYS A 62 -3.47 2.97 19.92
C LYS A 62 -2.29 3.17 18.96
N SER A 63 -2.32 4.23 18.17
CA SER A 63 -1.22 4.63 17.29
C SER A 63 -1.26 6.13 17.00
N ALA A 64 -0.09 6.71 16.70
CA ALA A 64 0.06 8.13 16.38
C ALA A 64 -0.93 8.64 15.30
N PRO A 65 -1.40 9.91 15.41
CA PRO A 65 -2.35 10.47 14.46
C PRO A 65 -1.78 10.55 13.04
N LEU A 66 -2.63 10.32 12.04
CA LEU A 66 -2.30 10.54 10.62
C LEU A 66 -2.41 12.03 10.32
N SER A 67 -1.32 12.64 9.88
CA SER A 67 -1.29 14.06 9.53
C SER A 67 -1.74 14.29 8.08
N GLN A 68 -1.35 13.40 7.16
CA GLN A 68 -1.75 13.46 5.77
C GLN A 68 -1.79 12.06 5.15
N VAL A 69 -2.77 11.84 4.27
CA VAL A 69 -2.82 10.67 3.39
C VAL A 69 -3.16 11.18 2.00
N LYS A 70 -2.40 10.78 0.97
CA LYS A 70 -2.62 11.24 -0.40
C LYS A 70 -2.14 10.24 -1.45
N TYR A 71 -2.67 10.39 -2.66
CA TYR A 71 -2.12 9.71 -3.82
C TYR A 71 -0.85 10.40 -4.34
N ASP A 72 0.06 9.62 -4.90
CA ASP A 72 1.32 10.10 -5.48
C ASP A 72 1.61 9.38 -6.80
N ASP A 73 1.71 10.15 -7.89
CA ASP A 73 1.98 9.64 -9.24
C ASP A 73 3.43 9.19 -9.42
N LYS A 74 4.36 9.66 -8.57
CA LYS A 74 5.81 9.49 -8.77
C LYS A 74 6.43 8.40 -7.91
N ILE A 75 5.68 7.85 -6.95
CA ILE A 75 6.20 6.92 -5.95
C ILE A 75 6.74 5.61 -6.55
N HIS A 76 6.05 5.07 -7.56
CA HIS A 76 6.46 3.85 -8.25
C HIS A 76 7.69 4.11 -9.13
N VAL A 77 7.83 5.30 -9.70
CA VAL A 77 8.93 5.66 -10.63
C VAL A 77 10.23 5.90 -9.86
N VAL A 78 10.15 6.44 -8.64
CA VAL A 78 11.34 6.85 -7.87
C VAL A 78 11.82 5.78 -6.88
N ASN A 79 10.91 4.99 -6.29
CA ASN A 79 11.25 4.12 -5.15
C ASN A 79 10.94 2.62 -5.36
N ASN A 80 10.48 2.20 -6.55
CA ASN A 80 9.95 0.83 -6.78
C ASN A 80 8.93 0.40 -5.71
N ALA A 81 8.21 1.35 -5.12
CA ALA A 81 7.31 1.13 -3.99
C ALA A 81 5.86 1.37 -4.40
N LEU A 82 4.96 0.51 -3.92
CA LEU A 82 3.51 0.58 -4.18
C LEU A 82 2.79 1.54 -3.19
N GLY A 83 3.36 1.70 -2.00
CA GLY A 83 3.03 2.68 -0.98
C GLY A 83 4.32 3.14 -0.30
N LEU A 84 4.28 4.33 0.32
CA LEU A 84 5.41 4.87 1.05
C LEU A 84 4.88 5.70 2.23
N HIS A 85 5.23 5.27 3.43
CA HIS A 85 5.12 6.08 4.62
C HIS A 85 6.34 7.02 4.74
N THR A 86 6.11 8.33 4.59
CA THR A 86 7.15 9.35 4.72
C THR A 86 6.96 10.18 5.99
N TYR A 87 8.04 10.41 6.73
CA TYR A 87 8.04 11.28 7.90
C TYR A 87 8.53 12.66 7.51
N VAL A 88 7.67 13.68 7.65
CA VAL A 88 8.11 15.07 7.47
C VAL A 88 8.27 15.71 8.84
N SER A 89 9.54 15.86 9.26
CA SER A 89 9.93 16.72 10.38
C SER A 89 9.68 18.17 10.01
N ARG A 90 8.84 18.90 10.75
CA ARG A 90 8.86 20.37 10.71
C ARG A 90 9.17 20.92 12.10
N VAL A 91 10.06 21.90 12.14
CA VAL A 91 10.41 22.66 13.34
C VAL A 91 9.34 23.73 13.54
N GLN A 92 8.65 23.73 14.69
CA GLN A 92 7.73 24.81 15.08
C GLN A 92 8.14 25.29 16.48
N GLY A 93 8.82 26.45 16.53
CA GLY A 93 9.51 26.90 17.76
C GLY A 93 10.69 25.99 18.10
N ASN A 94 10.94 25.75 19.40
CA ASN A 94 12.03 24.88 19.87
C ASN A 94 11.71 23.37 19.89
N LYS A 95 10.58 22.93 19.30
CA LYS A 95 10.17 21.51 19.31
C LYS A 95 10.00 20.98 17.89
N LEU A 96 10.60 19.81 17.63
CA LEU A 96 10.32 18.99 16.45
C LEU A 96 8.95 18.32 16.62
N LYS A 97 8.02 18.56 15.68
CA LYS A 97 6.79 17.78 15.59
C LYS A 97 6.88 16.81 14.42
N SER A 98 6.77 15.53 14.73
CA SER A 98 6.52 14.44 13.78
C SER A 98 5.16 14.60 13.12
N LYS A 99 5.11 14.62 11.78
CA LYS A 99 3.87 14.42 11.04
C LYS A 99 3.95 13.10 10.27
N ASN A 100 3.05 12.17 10.58
CA ASN A 100 2.94 10.92 9.85
C ASN A 100 2.19 11.17 8.53
N GLU A 101 2.87 10.97 7.41
CA GLU A 101 2.30 11.08 6.07
C GLU A 101 2.31 9.71 5.37
N ILE A 102 1.16 9.28 4.88
CA ILE A 102 1.04 8.10 4.02
C ILE A 102 0.88 8.56 2.56
N ARG A 103 1.67 7.98 1.67
CA ARG A 103 1.56 8.17 0.23
C ARG A 103 1.25 6.83 -0.43
N ILE A 104 0.17 6.80 -1.20
CA ILE A 104 -0.25 5.62 -1.95
C ILE A 104 -0.06 5.89 -3.44
N GLY A 105 0.45 4.92 -4.20
CA GLY A 105 0.60 5.12 -5.65
C GLY A 105 -0.74 5.39 -6.33
N SER A 106 -0.80 6.37 -7.23
CA SER A 106 -2.05 6.72 -7.94
C SER A 106 -2.64 5.58 -8.77
N MET A 107 -1.86 4.55 -9.09
CA MET A 107 -2.37 3.33 -9.72
C MET A 107 -3.49 2.67 -8.90
N PHE A 108 -3.45 2.80 -7.57
CA PHE A 108 -4.47 2.24 -6.69
C PHE A 108 -5.83 2.93 -6.88
N LYS A 109 -5.93 4.13 -7.47
CA LYS A 109 -7.24 4.73 -7.80
C LYS A 109 -8.09 3.84 -8.72
N ARG A 110 -7.46 2.94 -9.48
CA ARG A 110 -8.11 1.98 -10.39
C ARG A 110 -7.99 0.55 -9.90
N ALA A 111 -7.54 0.33 -8.66
CA ALA A 111 -7.38 -0.99 -8.11
C ALA A 111 -8.69 -1.47 -7.46
N PRO A 112 -8.85 -2.80 -7.30
CA PRO A 112 -9.87 -3.38 -6.45
C PRO A 112 -9.67 -2.96 -4.98
N GLU A 113 -10.76 -2.92 -4.21
CA GLU A 113 -10.72 -2.53 -2.80
C GLU A 113 -9.74 -3.36 -1.97
N ALA A 114 -9.67 -4.68 -2.22
CA ALA A 114 -8.76 -5.57 -1.50
C ALA A 114 -7.29 -5.14 -1.63
N LEU A 115 -6.88 -4.66 -2.81
CA LEU A 115 -5.51 -4.19 -3.03
C LEU A 115 -5.27 -2.83 -2.37
N LEU A 116 -6.25 -1.92 -2.40
CA LEU A 116 -6.16 -0.67 -1.67
C LEU A 116 -6.06 -0.90 -0.16
N SER A 117 -6.92 -1.78 0.37
CA SER A 117 -6.91 -2.16 1.79
C SER A 117 -5.57 -2.74 2.19
N MET A 118 -5.05 -3.69 1.40
CA MET A 118 -3.74 -4.32 1.63
C MET A 118 -2.63 -3.27 1.75
N ILE A 119 -2.52 -2.35 0.79
CA ILE A 119 -1.44 -1.36 0.84
C ILE A 119 -1.63 -0.36 1.97
N VAL A 120 -2.86 0.09 2.24
CA VAL A 120 -3.14 1.03 3.35
C VAL A 120 -2.83 0.39 4.69
N VAL A 121 -3.24 -0.87 4.92
CA VAL A 121 -2.92 -1.61 6.15
C VAL A 121 -1.42 -1.81 6.30
N HIS A 122 -0.69 -2.10 5.22
CA HIS A 122 0.77 -2.19 5.24
C HIS A 122 1.40 -0.88 5.71
N GLU A 123 1.02 0.25 5.11
CA GLU A 123 1.55 1.57 5.52
C GLU A 123 1.15 1.95 6.95
N LEU A 124 -0.04 1.57 7.38
CA LEU A 124 -0.50 1.76 8.75
C LEU A 124 0.30 0.91 9.76
N ALA A 125 0.69 -0.32 9.40
CA ALA A 125 1.51 -1.18 10.26
C ALA A 125 2.89 -0.56 10.52
N HIS A 126 3.49 0.08 9.52
CA HIS A 126 4.75 0.83 9.67
C HIS A 126 4.69 1.95 10.70
N LEU A 127 3.51 2.52 10.96
CA LEU A 127 3.33 3.52 12.03
C LEU A 127 3.52 2.91 13.42
N LYS A 128 3.05 1.68 13.62
CA LYS A 128 3.11 1.00 14.91
C LYS A 128 4.51 0.46 15.19
N GLU A 129 5.17 -0.14 14.19
CA GLU A 129 6.53 -0.69 14.35
C GLU A 129 7.55 0.38 14.78
N LYS A 130 7.41 1.63 14.31
CA LYS A 130 8.28 2.73 14.74
C LYS A 130 8.00 3.25 16.15
N GLU A 131 6.78 3.16 16.68
CA GLU A 131 6.53 3.46 18.11
C GLU A 131 7.30 2.49 19.02
N HIS A 132 7.57 1.27 18.54
CA HIS A 132 8.30 0.25 19.28
C HIS A 132 9.83 0.29 19.10
N ASN A 133 10.35 1.05 18.13
CA ASN A 133 11.80 1.23 17.91
C ASN A 133 12.44 2.33 18.79
N TYR A 134 11.74 2.76 19.84
CA TYR A 134 12.33 3.45 20.98
C TYR A 134 12.31 2.49 22.17
N SER A 135 13.30 1.60 22.22
CA SER A 135 13.72 0.83 23.40
C SER A 135 15.23 0.70 23.38
#